data_AF-A0A9X8E9E7-F1
#
_entry.id   AF-A0A9X8E9E7-F1
#
_cell.length_a   1.000
_cell.length_b   1.000
_cell.length_c   1.000
_cell.angle_alpha   90.00
_cell.angle_beta   90.00
_cell.angle_gamma   90.00
#
_symmetry.space_group_name_H-M   'P 1'
#
loop_
_entity.id
_entity.type
_entity.pdbx_description
1 polymer ?
#
loop_
_entity_poly.entity_id
_entity_poly.type
_entity_poly.pdbx_seq_one_letter_code
_entity_poly.pdbx_strand_id
1 'polypeptide(L)'
;MLVKCCGKMVLLDKLLPKLKEGGHKVLIFSQMVRVLDLLEDYIRGMGYLYERLDGNIRGNERQAAVDRFVKPEYQRFIMMLSTKAGGLGLNLTAADTVIIYDSDWNPQNDLQAQARAHRIGQTHSVKIYRLITRKTYEMHMFHKASLKLGLDRAVLTHMRQEQDKESKNAKAMVKSKAQEAQEIDELLKRGAYDVFRDDDEASEQFCAADIDTLLQRSSQIVEYESQARGSFSKASFVSAATSDDVDIDDPDFWKKAVGLAEPDVLDEAASLVLSSQRKRTRVARFGTKEALSDDDDEDDKDVTTTKKDADKPPKPEVSREWTVNGRDRLQRALMHFGFGRWEIIRSQSGGSRTVEEVEMFARAFVLVCGLCCAGVVQATDAPFVQSAIMAASHAKHEYMTEAEAWTDHATKTIPLVLQEEEFVLKLKQGGARRVLSRLDILSRLQVKLVASCVALEKERDEPPHGLVDLDARVEFLGLENVLHRLEFAIGSDRPQWS
;
A
#
# COMPACT_ATOMS: atom_id res chain seq x y z
N MET A 1 15.57 2.97 31.10
CA MET A 1 15.77 4.23 30.35
C MET A 1 14.79 4.35 29.18
N LEU A 2 14.57 3.28 28.40
CA LEU A 2 13.69 3.26 27.22
C LEU A 2 12.28 3.87 27.42
N VAL A 3 11.59 3.50 28.51
CA VAL A 3 10.20 3.94 28.77
C VAL A 3 10.09 5.46 28.99
N LYS A 4 11.01 6.04 29.78
CA LYS A 4 10.95 7.48 30.15
C LYS A 4 11.23 8.43 28.98
N CYS A 5 11.85 7.94 27.91
CA CYS A 5 12.19 8.76 26.75
C CYS A 5 11.03 8.96 25.76
N CYS A 6 9.91 8.24 25.90
CA CYS A 6 8.80 8.31 24.97
C CYS A 6 7.45 8.33 25.72
N GLY A 7 6.65 9.38 25.52
CA GLY A 7 5.35 9.53 26.20
C GLY A 7 4.35 8.40 25.89
N LYS A 8 4.35 7.87 24.65
CA LYS A 8 3.53 6.71 24.28
C LYS A 8 3.95 5.45 25.04
N MET A 9 5.26 5.25 25.24
CA MET A 9 5.77 4.13 26.04
C MET A 9 5.42 4.25 27.51
N VAL A 10 5.45 5.46 28.09
CA VAL A 10 5.00 5.69 29.47
C VAL A 10 3.52 5.30 29.64
N LEU A 11 2.67 5.65 28.68
CA LEU A 11 1.26 5.25 28.71
C LEU A 11 1.09 3.73 28.58
N LEU A 12 1.83 3.11 27.65
CA LEU A 12 1.80 1.67 27.42
C LEU A 12 2.27 0.87 28.65
N ASP A 13 3.31 1.37 29.33
CA ASP A 13 3.87 0.81 30.57
C ASP A 13 2.88 0.83 31.74
N LYS A 14 2.04 1.87 31.84
CA LYS A 14 0.96 1.93 32.82
C LYS A 14 -0.27 1.11 32.41
N LEU A 15 -0.58 1.02 31.12
CA LEU A 15 -1.80 0.40 30.60
C LEU A 15 -1.72 -1.14 30.56
N LEU A 16 -0.60 -1.70 30.08
CA LEU A 16 -0.47 -3.15 29.89
C LEU A 16 -0.59 -3.98 31.18
N PRO A 17 -0.02 -3.58 32.34
CA PRO A 17 -0.19 -4.31 33.58
C PRO A 17 -1.65 -4.44 33.99
N LYS A 18 -2.44 -3.35 33.91
CA LYS A 18 -3.87 -3.36 34.25
C LYS A 18 -4.68 -4.23 33.30
N LEU A 19 -4.36 -4.20 32.00
CA LEU A 19 -5.02 -5.08 31.04
C LEU A 19 -4.71 -6.55 31.32
N LYS A 20 -3.49 -6.87 31.75
CA LYS A 20 -3.12 -8.24 32.14
C LYS A 20 -3.81 -8.69 33.42
N GLU A 21 -3.86 -7.84 34.44
CA GLU A 21 -4.60 -8.10 35.69
C GLU A 21 -6.09 -8.32 35.43
N GLY A 22 -6.67 -7.56 34.49
CA GLY A 22 -8.04 -7.73 34.02
C GLY A 22 -8.27 -8.93 33.11
N GLY A 23 -7.22 -9.70 32.75
CA GLY A 23 -7.32 -10.87 31.88
C GLY A 23 -7.63 -10.56 30.42
N HIS A 24 -7.42 -9.32 29.98
CA HIS A 24 -7.66 -8.87 28.61
C HIS A 24 -6.55 -9.35 27.67
N LYS A 25 -6.86 -9.56 26.38
CA LYS A 25 -5.86 -9.85 25.34
C LYS A 25 -5.69 -8.64 24.44
N VAL A 26 -4.44 -8.29 24.12
CA VAL A 26 -4.12 -7.00 23.51
C VAL A 26 -3.51 -7.17 22.11
N LEU A 27 -4.07 -6.47 21.13
CA LEU A 27 -3.45 -6.27 19.82
C LEU A 27 -2.75 -4.91 19.80
N ILE A 28 -1.49 -4.87 19.38
CA ILE A 28 -0.77 -3.61 19.19
C ILE A 28 -0.45 -3.47 17.70
N PHE A 29 -1.03 -2.46 17.06
CA PHE A 29 -0.77 -2.14 15.67
C PHE A 29 0.24 -0.99 15.56
N SER A 30 1.20 -1.14 14.66
CA SER A 30 2.08 -0.04 14.27
C SER A 30 2.36 0.01 12.77
N GLN A 31 2.58 1.20 12.21
CA GLN A 31 3.03 1.34 10.82
C GLN A 31 4.50 0.97 10.66
N MET A 32 5.32 1.35 11.64
CA MET A 32 6.76 1.20 11.57
C MET A 32 7.21 -0.13 12.18
N VAL A 33 7.78 -1.02 11.36
CA VAL A 33 8.32 -2.30 11.83
C VAL A 33 9.42 -2.09 12.89
N ARG A 34 10.22 -1.01 12.77
CA ARG A 34 11.23 -0.64 13.77
C ARG A 34 10.64 -0.30 15.15
N VAL A 35 9.42 0.22 15.20
CA VAL A 35 8.72 0.46 16.47
C VAL A 35 8.28 -0.87 17.08
N LEU A 36 7.88 -1.84 16.26
CA LEU A 36 7.60 -3.20 16.74
C LEU A 36 8.86 -3.86 17.31
N ASP A 37 10.04 -3.66 16.71
CA ASP A 37 11.32 -4.14 17.27
C ASP A 37 11.57 -3.56 18.67
N LEU A 38 11.34 -2.25 18.86
CA LEU A 38 11.51 -1.59 20.17
C LEU A 38 10.48 -2.05 21.20
N LEU A 39 9.22 -2.22 20.77
CA LEU A 39 8.16 -2.77 21.60
C LEU A 39 8.46 -4.23 22.00
N GLU A 40 9.07 -5.00 21.10
CA GLU A 40 9.48 -6.38 21.36
C GLU A 40 10.50 -6.46 22.50
N ASP A 41 11.55 -5.64 22.44
CA ASP A 41 12.56 -5.58 23.50
C ASP A 41 11.95 -5.16 24.85
N TYR A 42 11.03 -4.20 24.83
CA TYR A 42 10.31 -3.76 26.02
C TYR A 42 9.41 -4.87 26.60
N ILE A 43 8.57 -5.51 25.78
CA ILE A 43 7.63 -6.57 26.17
C ILE A 43 8.41 -7.79 26.71
N ARG A 44 9.51 -8.15 26.06
CA ARG A 44 10.42 -9.20 26.52
C ARG A 44 11.04 -8.86 27.88
N GLY A 45 11.48 -7.61 28.06
CA GLY A 45 12.01 -7.13 29.34
C GLY A 45 11.00 -7.19 30.49
N MET A 46 9.71 -7.03 30.19
CA MET A 46 8.62 -7.14 31.17
C MET A 46 8.12 -8.59 31.40
N GLY A 47 8.65 -9.57 30.66
CA GLY A 47 8.28 -10.98 30.79
C GLY A 47 6.87 -11.30 30.27
N TYR A 48 6.34 -10.51 29.33
CA TYR A 48 5.06 -10.79 28.69
C TYR A 48 5.22 -11.79 27.54
N LEU A 49 4.32 -12.77 27.47
CA LEU A 49 4.26 -13.69 26.34
C LEU A 49 3.54 -13.01 25.17
N TYR A 50 4.21 -12.95 24.02
CA TYR A 50 3.71 -12.27 22.84
C TYR A 50 3.86 -13.10 21.55
N GLU A 51 3.12 -12.69 20.53
CA GLU A 51 3.34 -13.10 19.14
C GLU A 51 3.53 -11.85 18.28
N ARG A 52 4.27 -11.98 17.18
CA ARG A 52 4.55 -10.88 16.26
C ARG A 52 4.13 -11.29 14.85
N LEU A 53 3.49 -10.36 14.15
CA LEU A 53 3.03 -10.54 12.78
C LEU A 53 3.36 -9.34 11.91
N ASP A 54 4.43 -9.44 11.13
CA ASP A 54 4.81 -8.44 10.15
C ASP A 54 4.82 -9.02 8.72
N GLY A 55 5.23 -8.20 7.75
CA GLY A 55 5.23 -8.57 6.34
C GLY A 55 6.32 -9.57 5.95
N ASN A 56 7.24 -9.92 6.85
CA ASN A 56 8.38 -10.80 6.56
C ASN A 56 8.13 -12.27 6.91
N ILE A 57 7.04 -12.56 7.63
CA ILE A 57 6.68 -13.93 8.07
C ILE A 57 6.03 -14.71 6.92
N ARG A 58 6.50 -15.96 6.73
CA ARG A 58 5.96 -16.89 5.72
C ARG A 58 4.51 -17.27 6.03
N GLY A 59 3.72 -17.59 5.00
CA GLY A 59 2.29 -17.88 5.13
C GLY A 59 1.95 -18.95 6.18
N ASN A 60 2.71 -20.05 6.26
CA ASN A 60 2.48 -21.14 7.21
C ASN A 60 2.79 -20.71 8.66
N GLU A 61 3.88 -19.96 8.86
CA GLU A 61 4.28 -19.45 10.17
C GLU A 61 3.29 -18.40 10.69
N ARG A 62 2.68 -17.64 9.78
CA ARG A 62 1.63 -16.67 10.10
C ARG A 62 0.44 -17.34 10.78
N GLN A 63 -0.09 -18.42 10.19
CA GLN A 63 -1.23 -19.13 10.76
C GLN A 63 -0.85 -19.74 12.11
N ALA A 64 0.35 -20.33 12.22
CA ALA A 64 0.84 -20.86 13.49
C ALA A 64 0.93 -19.79 14.60
N ALA A 65 1.34 -18.55 14.27
CA ALA A 65 1.39 -17.44 15.23
C ALA A 65 -0.02 -17.02 15.68
N VAL A 66 -0.98 -16.96 14.75
CA VAL A 66 -2.39 -16.69 15.04
C VAL A 66 -2.97 -17.78 15.95
N ASP A 67 -2.74 -19.04 15.63
CA ASP A 67 -3.24 -20.18 16.41
C ASP A 67 -2.67 -20.16 17.83
N ARG A 68 -1.37 -19.85 18.00
CA ARG A 68 -0.75 -19.68 19.31
C ARG A 68 -1.35 -18.52 20.09
N PHE A 69 -1.70 -17.43 19.42
CA PHE A 69 -2.34 -16.30 20.08
C PHE A 69 -3.78 -16.60 20.53
N VAL A 70 -4.56 -17.29 19.69
CA VAL A 70 -5.97 -17.61 19.94
C VAL A 70 -6.11 -18.69 21.01
N LYS A 71 -5.35 -19.79 20.90
CA LYS A 71 -5.48 -20.96 21.77
C LYS A 71 -5.05 -20.62 23.21
N PRO A 72 -5.90 -20.90 24.22
CA PRO A 72 -5.60 -20.62 25.63
C PRO A 72 -4.33 -21.31 26.15
N GLU A 73 -3.97 -22.46 25.59
CA GLU A 73 -2.83 -23.29 26.02
C GLU A 73 -1.47 -22.55 25.96
N TYR A 74 -1.29 -21.60 25.04
CA TYR A 74 -0.04 -20.85 24.90
C TYR A 74 0.01 -19.56 25.71
N GLN A 75 -1.09 -19.18 26.36
CA GLN A 75 -1.21 -18.05 27.29
C GLN A 75 -0.61 -16.73 26.74
N ARG A 76 -0.72 -16.52 25.42
CA ARG A 76 -0.24 -15.29 24.78
C ARG A 76 -1.12 -14.11 25.19
N PHE A 77 -0.47 -13.07 25.70
CA PHE A 77 -1.13 -11.85 26.17
C PHE A 77 -1.18 -10.78 25.08
N ILE A 78 -0.08 -10.58 24.36
CA ILE A 78 0.06 -9.51 23.36
C ILE A 78 0.27 -10.11 21.96
N MET A 79 -0.38 -9.56 20.95
CA MET A 79 -0.01 -9.76 19.55
C MET A 79 0.37 -8.43 18.93
N MET A 80 1.60 -8.32 18.44
CA MET A 80 2.09 -7.15 17.73
C MET A 80 1.90 -7.35 16.22
N LEU A 81 1.28 -6.38 15.56
CA LEU A 81 1.01 -6.44 14.12
C LEU A 81 1.50 -5.17 13.43
N SER A 82 2.05 -5.32 12.23
CA SER A 82 2.15 -4.16 11.35
C SER A 82 0.77 -3.85 10.76
N THR A 83 0.39 -2.58 10.65
CA THR A 83 -0.93 -2.21 10.10
C THR A 83 -1.15 -2.77 8.70
N LYS A 84 -0.08 -2.85 7.90
CA LYS A 84 -0.09 -3.49 6.58
C LYS A 84 -0.32 -5.01 6.64
N ALA A 85 0.32 -5.72 7.58
CA ALA A 85 0.07 -7.15 7.78
C ALA A 85 -1.35 -7.41 8.32
N GLY A 86 -1.89 -6.47 9.09
CA GLY A 86 -3.28 -6.46 9.57
C GLY A 86 -4.33 -6.35 8.45
N GLY A 87 -3.97 -5.87 7.24
CA GLY A 87 -4.88 -5.78 6.10
C GLY A 87 -5.27 -7.12 5.47
N LEU A 88 -4.61 -8.22 5.84
CA LEU A 88 -4.61 -9.49 5.11
C LEU A 88 -5.77 -10.45 5.42
N GLY A 89 -6.83 -10.01 6.11
CA GLY A 89 -8.02 -10.84 6.29
C GLY A 89 -8.09 -11.68 7.58
N LEU A 90 -7.13 -11.56 8.49
CA LEU A 90 -7.06 -12.37 9.71
C LEU A 90 -8.26 -12.18 10.66
N ASN A 91 -8.56 -13.22 11.43
CA ASN A 91 -9.58 -13.20 12.47
C ASN A 91 -8.91 -13.29 13.86
N LEU A 92 -8.98 -12.22 14.64
CA LEU A 92 -8.32 -12.09 15.94
C LEU A 92 -9.33 -11.76 17.05
N THR A 93 -10.52 -12.36 16.97
CA THR A 93 -11.62 -12.19 17.94
C THR A 93 -11.26 -12.67 19.35
N ALA A 94 -10.13 -13.35 19.55
CA ALA A 94 -9.62 -13.67 20.89
C ALA A 94 -9.15 -12.43 21.67
N ALA A 95 -8.84 -11.32 20.98
CA ALA A 95 -8.44 -10.08 21.60
C ALA A 95 -9.60 -9.09 21.69
N ASP A 96 -9.76 -8.49 22.86
CA ASP A 96 -10.78 -7.51 23.19
C ASP A 96 -10.21 -6.10 23.36
N THR A 97 -8.89 -5.95 23.41
CA THR A 97 -8.24 -4.63 23.43
C THR A 97 -7.37 -4.44 22.20
N VAL A 98 -7.54 -3.31 21.52
CA VAL A 98 -6.74 -2.90 20.35
C VAL A 98 -6.04 -1.59 20.67
N ILE A 99 -4.73 -1.55 20.52
CA ILE A 99 -3.90 -0.34 20.65
C ILE A 99 -3.35 0.00 19.27
N ILE A 100 -3.72 1.15 18.73
CA ILE A 100 -3.10 1.74 17.54
C ILE A 100 -2.00 2.67 18.03
N TYR A 101 -0.75 2.22 17.93
CA TYR A 101 0.42 2.96 18.43
C TYR A 101 0.70 4.22 17.59
N ASP A 102 0.54 4.11 16.27
CA ASP A 102 0.63 5.18 15.29
C ASP A 102 -0.40 4.98 14.17
N SER A 103 -1.13 6.03 13.84
CA SER A 103 -2.22 5.98 12.86
C SER A 103 -1.73 6.01 11.42
N ASP A 104 -2.44 5.32 10.53
CA ASP A 104 -2.26 5.45 9.09
C ASP A 104 -2.79 6.81 8.58
N TRP A 105 -2.24 7.29 7.47
CA TRP A 105 -2.80 8.44 6.74
C TRP A 105 -4.18 8.11 6.16
N ASN A 106 -4.41 6.85 5.81
CA ASN A 106 -5.68 6.35 5.34
C ASN A 106 -6.52 5.79 6.51
N PRO A 107 -7.60 6.48 6.96
CA PRO A 107 -8.40 6.06 8.11
C PRO A 107 -9.01 4.66 7.94
N GLN A 108 -9.24 4.22 6.70
CA GLN A 108 -9.76 2.90 6.41
C GLN A 108 -8.81 1.77 6.83
N ASN A 109 -7.49 1.98 6.81
CA ASN A 109 -6.52 0.98 7.22
C ASN A 109 -6.61 0.73 8.74
N ASP A 110 -6.71 1.81 9.52
CA ASP A 110 -6.95 1.74 10.97
C ASP A 110 -8.30 1.06 11.29
N LEU A 111 -9.37 1.42 10.57
CA LEU A 111 -10.69 0.81 10.75
C LEU A 111 -10.66 -0.69 10.42
N GLN A 112 -9.92 -1.08 9.39
CA GLN A 112 -9.72 -2.48 9.04
C GLN A 112 -8.90 -3.23 10.11
N ALA A 113 -7.92 -2.59 10.72
CA ALA A 113 -7.16 -3.14 11.84
C ALA A 113 -8.05 -3.37 13.08
N GLN A 114 -8.91 -2.40 13.42
CA GLN A 114 -9.91 -2.53 14.49
C GLN A 114 -10.87 -3.69 14.22
N ALA A 115 -11.33 -3.83 12.97
CA ALA A 115 -12.22 -4.90 12.54
C ALA A 115 -11.60 -6.32 12.62
N ARG A 116 -10.31 -6.45 12.98
CA ARG A 116 -9.70 -7.77 13.28
C ARG A 116 -10.14 -8.33 14.61
N ALA A 117 -10.35 -7.46 15.59
CA ALA A 117 -10.88 -7.80 16.92
C ALA A 117 -12.39 -7.53 16.99
N HIS A 118 -12.84 -6.38 16.48
CA HIS A 118 -14.26 -6.01 16.41
C HIS A 118 -14.93 -6.69 15.22
N ARG A 119 -15.15 -8.00 15.36
CA ARG A 119 -15.72 -8.86 14.33
C ARG A 119 -16.73 -9.83 14.93
N ILE A 120 -17.63 -10.34 14.08
CA ILE A 120 -18.54 -11.45 14.41
C ILE A 120 -17.72 -12.62 14.96
N GLY A 121 -18.05 -13.06 16.18
CA GLY A 121 -17.30 -14.08 16.92
C GLY A 121 -16.57 -13.56 18.16
N GLN A 122 -16.51 -12.24 18.37
CA GLN A 122 -16.07 -11.65 19.63
C GLN A 122 -17.22 -11.64 20.66
N THR A 123 -16.94 -12.07 21.89
CA THR A 123 -17.88 -12.14 23.01
C THR A 123 -17.72 -10.99 24.01
N HIS A 124 -16.55 -10.35 24.05
CA HIS A 124 -16.23 -9.23 24.95
C HIS A 124 -16.36 -7.87 24.27
N SER A 125 -16.58 -6.82 25.05
CA SER A 125 -16.60 -5.44 24.53
C SER A 125 -15.21 -5.04 24.05
N VAL A 126 -15.09 -4.68 22.77
CA VAL A 126 -13.80 -4.32 22.18
C VAL A 126 -13.44 -2.88 22.51
N LYS A 127 -12.32 -2.67 23.22
CA LYS A 127 -11.77 -1.35 23.53
C LYS A 127 -10.67 -0.99 22.53
N ILE A 128 -10.76 0.20 21.93
CA ILE A 128 -9.78 0.67 20.95
C ILE A 128 -9.09 1.93 21.51
N TYR A 129 -7.79 1.83 21.74
CA TYR A 129 -6.94 2.93 22.18
C TYR A 129 -6.09 3.41 21.01
N ARG A 130 -6.32 4.64 20.54
CA ARG A 130 -5.48 5.28 19.51
C ARG A 130 -4.55 6.28 20.16
N LEU A 131 -3.24 6.06 20.04
CA LEU A 131 -2.24 6.93 20.64
C LEU A 131 -1.89 8.07 19.69
N ILE A 132 -2.16 9.31 20.11
CA ILE A 132 -1.89 10.52 19.32
C ILE A 132 -1.02 11.45 20.16
N THR A 133 0.11 11.87 19.60
CA THR A 133 0.97 12.84 20.26
C THR A 133 0.43 14.25 20.04
N ARG A 134 -0.01 14.92 21.12
CA ARG A 134 -0.52 16.30 21.08
C ARG A 134 0.57 17.27 20.58
N LYS A 135 0.15 18.37 19.94
CA LYS A 135 1.04 19.43 19.41
C LYS A 135 2.08 18.95 18.39
N THR A 136 1.84 17.79 17.74
CA THR A 136 2.71 17.27 16.67
C THR A 136 1.94 17.04 15.38
N TYR A 137 2.67 16.69 14.33
CA TYR A 137 2.08 16.33 13.03
C TYR A 137 1.05 15.20 13.14
N GLU A 138 1.15 14.31 14.14
CA GLU A 138 0.20 13.21 14.34
C GLU A 138 -1.23 13.71 14.60
N MET A 139 -1.37 14.79 15.37
CA MET A 139 -2.67 15.40 15.65
C MET A 139 -3.29 16.00 14.36
N HIS A 140 -2.49 16.73 13.59
CA HIS A 140 -2.94 17.32 12.33
C HIS A 140 -3.30 16.25 11.29
N MET A 141 -2.52 15.17 11.21
CA MET A 141 -2.82 14.01 10.38
C MET A 141 -4.14 13.36 10.80
N PHE A 142 -4.37 13.19 12.11
CA PHE A 142 -5.61 12.63 12.64
C PHE A 142 -6.85 13.47 12.26
N HIS A 143 -6.75 14.81 12.30
CA HIS A 143 -7.85 15.68 11.87
C HIS A 143 -8.15 15.53 10.38
N LYS A 144 -7.12 15.51 9.53
CA LYS A 144 -7.29 15.27 8.08
C LYS A 144 -7.90 13.90 7.79
N ALA A 145 -7.47 12.86 8.49
CA ALA A 145 -8.01 11.52 8.37
C ALA A 145 -9.48 11.47 8.81
N SER A 146 -9.84 12.17 9.89
CA SER A 146 -11.22 12.28 10.38
C SER A 146 -12.12 13.02 9.39
N LEU A 147 -11.63 14.11 8.80
CA LEU A 147 -12.33 14.84 7.74
C LEU A 147 -12.59 13.96 6.52
N LYS A 148 -11.57 13.20 6.10
CA LYS A 148 -11.70 12.24 4.99
C LYS A 148 -12.76 11.18 5.28
N LEU A 149 -12.80 10.64 6.49
CA LEU A 149 -13.80 9.64 6.89
C LEU A 149 -15.22 10.24 6.94
N GLY A 150 -15.36 11.47 7.44
CA GLY A 150 -16.64 12.18 7.45
C GLY A 150 -17.17 12.44 6.04
N LEU A 151 -16.28 12.88 5.13
CA LEU A 151 -16.61 13.06 3.72
C LEU A 151 -16.99 11.74 3.05
N ASP A 152 -16.23 10.67 3.28
CA ASP A 152 -16.54 9.34 2.74
C ASP A 152 -17.94 8.88 3.19
N ARG A 153 -18.32 9.11 4.45
CA ARG A 153 -19.65 8.80 4.97
C ARG A 153 -20.74 9.66 4.31
N ALA A 154 -20.50 10.96 4.14
CA ALA A 154 -21.45 11.86 3.47
C ALA A 154 -21.70 11.46 2.01
N VAL A 155 -20.64 11.11 1.27
CA VAL A 155 -20.73 10.65 -0.13
C VAL A 155 -21.48 9.32 -0.23
N LEU A 156 -21.18 8.35 0.63
CA LEU A 156 -21.87 7.05 0.63
C LEU A 156 -23.36 7.19 0.94
N THR A 157 -23.72 8.08 1.87
CA THR A 157 -25.13 8.37 2.18
C THR A 157 -25.83 9.04 0.98
N HIS A 158 -25.16 9.99 0.30
CA HIS A 158 -25.69 10.64 -0.90
C HIS A 158 -25.96 9.63 -2.03
N MET A 159 -25.02 8.70 -2.27
CA MET A 159 -25.17 7.65 -3.28
C MET A 159 -26.31 6.67 -2.95
N ARG A 160 -26.51 6.32 -1.68
CA ARG A 160 -27.65 5.49 -1.24
C ARG A 160 -28.98 6.20 -1.45
N GLN A 161 -29.05 7.49 -1.11
CA GLN A 161 -30.26 8.30 -1.33
C GLN A 161 -30.59 8.51 -2.82
N GLU A 162 -29.60 8.54 -3.72
CA GLU A 162 -29.84 8.59 -5.17
C GLU A 162 -30.40 7.26 -5.71
N GLN A 163 -29.89 6.12 -5.23
CA GLN A 163 -30.39 4.78 -5.61
C GLN A 163 -31.80 4.51 -5.04
N ASP A 164 -32.10 4.96 -3.83
CA ASP A 164 -33.42 4.78 -3.21
C ASP A 164 -34.50 5.65 -3.87
N LYS A 165 -34.13 6.81 -4.45
CA LYS A 165 -35.04 7.66 -5.24
C LYS A 165 -35.49 7.03 -6.56
N GLU A 166 -34.70 6.12 -7.14
CA GLU A 166 -35.08 5.37 -8.35
C GLU A 166 -35.98 4.17 -8.05
N SER A 167 -36.07 3.69 -6.80
CA SER A 167 -36.68 2.38 -6.50
C SER A 167 -38.04 2.36 -5.81
N LYS A 168 -38.61 3.45 -5.27
CA LYS A 168 -40.06 3.52 -4.90
C LYS A 168 -40.51 4.89 -4.39
N ASN A 169 -41.67 5.33 -4.88
CA ASN A 169 -42.52 6.32 -4.23
C ASN A 169 -42.95 5.80 -2.83
N ALA A 170 -42.37 6.31 -1.75
CA ALA A 170 -43.02 6.31 -0.43
C ALA A 170 -42.42 7.36 0.51
N LYS A 171 -43.30 8.19 1.07
CA LYS A 171 -43.06 9.16 2.13
C LYS A 171 -42.42 8.49 3.36
N ALA A 172 -41.15 8.80 3.64
CA ALA A 172 -40.55 8.61 4.97
C ALA A 172 -39.44 9.66 5.19
N MET A 173 -39.73 10.61 6.10
CA MET A 173 -38.81 11.44 6.89
C MET A 173 -37.48 11.86 6.22
N VAL A 174 -37.54 12.88 5.38
CA VAL A 174 -36.34 13.63 4.94
C VAL A 174 -35.87 14.49 6.12
N LYS A 175 -34.86 14.04 6.87
CA LYS A 175 -34.02 14.97 7.65
C LYS A 175 -33.47 15.98 6.64
N SER A 176 -33.73 17.27 6.87
CA SER A 176 -33.37 18.27 5.87
C SER A 176 -31.85 18.32 5.69
N LYS A 177 -31.39 18.49 4.45
CA LYS A 177 -29.97 18.64 4.08
C LYS A 177 -29.23 19.69 4.93
N ALA A 178 -29.97 20.68 5.45
CA ALA A 178 -29.48 21.70 6.36
C ALA A 178 -29.16 21.15 7.76
N GLN A 179 -29.99 20.27 8.32
CA GLN A 179 -29.76 19.67 9.64
C GLN A 179 -28.56 18.73 9.65
N GLU A 180 -28.33 17.98 8.57
CA GLU A 180 -27.16 17.08 8.47
C GLU A 180 -25.86 17.87 8.25
N ALA A 181 -25.90 18.95 7.47
CA ALA A 181 -24.76 19.84 7.31
C ALA A 181 -24.42 20.59 8.62
N GLN A 182 -25.44 21.00 9.38
CA GLN A 182 -25.29 21.61 10.70
C GLN A 182 -24.70 20.64 11.71
N GLU A 183 -25.16 19.38 11.74
CA GLU A 183 -24.63 18.36 12.65
C GLU A 183 -23.14 18.06 12.37
N ILE A 184 -22.74 18.03 11.10
CA ILE A 184 -21.34 17.86 10.69
C ILE A 184 -20.51 19.11 11.02
N ASP A 185 -21.01 20.33 10.76
CA ASP A 185 -20.34 21.59 11.09
C ASP A 185 -20.13 21.74 12.60
N GLU A 186 -21.13 21.44 13.43
CA GLU A 186 -21.02 21.43 14.89
C GLU A 186 -19.97 20.43 15.38
N LEU A 187 -19.92 19.23 14.81
CA LEU A 187 -18.97 18.19 15.20
C LEU A 187 -17.52 18.61 14.85
N LEU A 188 -17.35 19.30 13.72
CA LEU A 188 -16.07 19.87 13.30
C LEU A 188 -15.64 21.07 14.17
N LYS A 189 -16.57 21.96 14.53
CA LYS A 189 -16.32 23.12 15.41
C LYS A 189 -15.90 22.71 16.82
N ARG A 190 -16.63 21.76 17.43
CA ARG A 190 -16.27 21.20 18.75
C ARG A 190 -14.92 20.47 18.71
N GLY A 191 -14.63 19.78 17.61
CA GLY A 191 -13.35 19.13 17.38
C GLY A 191 -12.18 20.12 17.27
N ALA A 192 -12.40 21.27 16.62
CA ALA A 192 -11.44 22.34 16.43
C ALA A 192 -11.22 23.17 17.72
N TYR A 193 -12.28 23.56 18.42
CA TYR A 193 -12.23 24.37 19.65
C TYR A 193 -11.32 23.74 20.73
N ASP A 194 -11.39 22.42 20.85
CA ASP A 194 -10.61 21.58 21.78
C ASP A 194 -9.10 21.59 21.53
N VAL A 195 -8.69 21.93 20.31
CA VAL A 195 -7.30 21.92 19.85
C VAL A 195 -6.62 23.25 20.19
N PHE A 196 -7.40 24.32 20.35
CA PHE A 196 -6.93 25.67 20.55
C PHE A 196 -6.88 26.12 22.01
N ARG A 197 -7.51 25.39 22.94
CA ARG A 197 -7.32 25.63 24.39
C ARG A 197 -6.05 24.94 24.87
N ASP A 198 -4.99 25.71 24.99
CA ASP A 198 -3.70 25.28 25.53
C ASP A 198 -3.59 25.60 27.02
N ASP A 199 -3.09 24.63 27.79
CA ASP A 199 -2.51 24.86 29.11
C ASP A 199 -1.28 23.94 29.23
N ASP A 200 -0.11 24.52 29.47
CA ASP A 200 1.20 23.86 29.34
C ASP A 200 1.65 23.11 30.63
N GLU A 201 0.88 23.14 31.72
CA GLU A 201 1.15 22.38 32.96
C GLU A 201 0.79 20.88 32.88
N ALA A 202 0.18 20.42 31.79
CA ALA A 202 -0.43 19.08 31.70
C ALA A 202 0.58 17.92 31.55
N SER A 203 1.79 18.16 31.04
CA SER A 203 2.77 17.09 30.74
C SER A 203 3.39 16.46 31.99
N GLU A 204 3.67 17.29 33.01
CA GLU A 204 4.25 16.82 34.28
C GLU A 204 3.19 16.10 35.13
N GLN A 205 1.96 16.62 35.14
CA GLN A 205 0.81 15.95 35.74
C GLN A 205 0.50 14.60 35.07
N PHE A 206 0.67 14.46 33.76
CA PHE A 206 0.46 13.20 33.05
C PHE A 206 1.45 12.11 33.45
N CYS A 207 2.73 12.46 33.61
CA CYS A 207 3.76 11.51 34.05
C CYS A 207 3.51 11.05 35.50
N ALA A 208 3.03 11.95 36.36
CA ALA A 208 2.76 11.68 37.77
C ALA A 208 1.40 11.01 38.06
N ALA A 209 0.41 11.18 37.18
CA ALA A 209 -0.94 10.66 37.39
C ALA A 209 -1.04 9.13 37.26
N ASP A 210 -1.97 8.56 38.04
CA ASP A 210 -2.31 7.14 37.98
C ASP A 210 -3.25 6.86 36.80
N ILE A 211 -3.14 5.68 36.19
CA ILE A 211 -3.85 5.38 34.93
C ILE A 211 -5.37 5.33 35.12
N ASP A 212 -5.89 4.99 36.30
CA ASP A 212 -7.34 5.03 36.54
C ASP A 212 -7.84 6.46 36.65
N THR A 213 -7.02 7.37 37.20
CA THR A 213 -7.32 8.81 37.21
C THR A 213 -7.25 9.39 35.81
N LEU A 214 -6.28 8.93 34.99
CA LEU A 214 -6.21 9.27 33.57
C LEU A 214 -7.46 8.77 32.83
N LEU A 215 -7.89 7.53 33.05
CA LEU A 215 -9.06 6.94 32.40
C LEU A 215 -10.37 7.59 32.87
N GLN A 216 -10.55 7.83 34.17
CA GLN A 216 -11.76 8.44 34.76
C GLN A 216 -11.92 9.92 34.42
N ARG A 217 -10.84 10.72 34.40
CA ARG A 217 -10.90 12.13 33.96
C ARG A 217 -11.11 12.26 32.46
N SER A 218 -10.80 11.21 31.70
CA SER A 218 -10.85 11.16 30.22
C SER A 218 -12.15 10.61 29.63
N SER A 219 -13.10 10.15 30.45
CA SER A 219 -14.35 9.54 29.97
C SER A 219 -15.54 10.49 30.08
N GLN A 220 -15.89 11.18 28.99
CA GLN A 220 -17.29 11.48 28.73
C GLN A 220 -17.86 10.39 27.82
N ILE A 221 -18.95 9.77 28.27
CA ILE A 221 -19.72 8.80 27.48
C ILE A 221 -20.68 9.62 26.63
N VAL A 222 -20.40 9.76 25.35
CA VAL A 222 -21.39 10.29 24.40
C VAL A 222 -22.12 9.08 23.82
N GLU A 223 -23.39 8.92 24.21
CA GLU A 223 -24.31 7.98 23.57
C GLU A 223 -24.85 8.61 22.29
N TYR A 224 -24.47 8.03 21.15
CA TYR A 224 -25.15 8.28 19.88
C TYR A 224 -26.24 7.23 19.72
N GLU A 225 -27.50 7.63 19.82
CA GLU A 225 -28.64 6.77 19.52
C GLU A 225 -28.81 6.66 17.99
N SER A 226 -28.04 5.75 17.38
CA SER A 226 -28.24 5.37 15.97
C SER A 226 -27.86 3.90 15.78
N GLN A 227 -28.84 2.99 15.87
CA GLN A 227 -28.93 1.59 15.36
C GLN A 227 -27.69 0.66 15.23
N ALA A 228 -26.51 1.01 15.75
CA ALA A 228 -25.31 0.19 15.83
C ALA A 228 -24.51 0.68 17.04
N ARG A 229 -24.50 -0.12 18.10
CA ARG A 229 -23.93 0.23 19.41
C ARG A 229 -22.40 0.32 19.35
N GLY A 230 -21.87 1.54 19.29
CA GLY A 230 -20.47 1.87 19.59
C GLY A 230 -20.40 3.30 20.13
N SER A 231 -20.05 3.46 21.42
CA SER A 231 -19.83 4.76 22.05
C SER A 231 -18.36 5.16 21.87
N PHE A 232 -18.13 6.37 21.38
CA PHE A 232 -16.80 6.94 21.13
C PHE A 232 -16.49 7.97 22.23
N SER A 233 -15.45 7.72 23.03
CA SER A 233 -14.93 8.69 24.01
C SER A 233 -13.65 9.33 23.48
N LYS A 234 -13.68 10.65 23.30
CA LYS A 234 -12.52 11.50 23.02
C LYS A 234 -12.14 12.22 24.32
N ALA A 235 -10.86 12.28 24.62
CA ALA A 235 -10.34 13.02 25.76
C ALA A 235 -9.51 14.21 25.27
N SER A 236 -9.88 15.41 25.70
CA SER A 236 -9.04 16.60 25.70
C SER A 236 -8.93 17.10 27.13
N PHE A 237 -7.82 17.79 27.43
CA PHE A 237 -7.55 18.33 28.74
C PHE A 237 -8.14 19.74 28.82
N VAL A 238 -9.02 20.01 29.79
CA VAL A 238 -9.54 21.35 30.10
C VAL A 238 -9.15 21.71 31.54
N SER A 239 -8.39 22.79 31.68
CA SER A 239 -8.29 23.59 32.91
C SER A 239 -9.09 24.89 32.69
N ALA A 240 -9.73 25.37 33.74
CA ALA A 240 -10.71 26.46 33.70
C ALA A 240 -10.05 27.85 33.82
N ALA A 241 -10.50 28.76 32.94
CA ALA A 241 -10.35 30.23 32.92
C ALA A 241 -8.92 30.79 32.73
N THR A 242 -8.60 31.76 31.87
CA THR A 242 -9.34 32.64 30.92
C THR A 242 -8.28 33.40 30.11
N SER A 243 -8.40 33.50 28.78
CA SER A 243 -8.41 34.74 27.97
C SER A 243 -8.26 34.43 26.47
N ASP A 244 -9.04 35.15 25.66
CA ASP A 244 -9.28 35.06 24.21
C ASP A 244 -10.13 33.86 23.70
N ASP A 245 -11.38 33.82 24.17
CA ASP A 245 -12.43 32.91 23.68
C ASP A 245 -12.84 33.28 22.23
N VAL A 246 -12.70 32.32 21.31
CA VAL A 246 -13.48 32.29 20.07
C VAL A 246 -14.76 31.53 20.38
N ASP A 247 -15.90 32.21 20.35
CA ASP A 247 -17.21 31.58 20.58
C ASP A 247 -17.46 30.49 19.53
N ILE A 248 -17.92 29.31 19.95
CA ILE A 248 -18.26 28.18 19.06
C ILE A 248 -19.40 28.57 18.11
N ASP A 249 -20.29 29.46 18.57
CA ASP A 249 -21.43 29.96 17.81
C ASP A 249 -21.09 31.18 16.93
N ASP A 250 -19.80 31.56 16.83
CA ASP A 250 -19.34 32.68 15.99
C ASP A 250 -19.59 32.39 14.49
N PRO A 251 -20.33 33.25 13.76
CA PRO A 251 -20.54 33.13 12.32
C PRO A 251 -19.23 33.09 11.52
N ASP A 252 -18.19 33.75 12.02
CA ASP A 252 -16.86 33.81 11.43
C ASP A 252 -15.87 32.83 12.11
N PHE A 253 -16.36 31.81 12.82
CA PHE A 253 -15.55 30.85 13.58
C PHE A 253 -14.35 30.34 12.78
N TRP A 254 -14.54 29.89 11.53
CA TRP A 254 -13.46 29.33 10.71
C TRP A 254 -12.41 30.37 10.28
N LYS A 255 -12.84 31.62 10.07
CA LYS A 255 -11.96 32.76 9.73
C LYS A 255 -11.09 33.13 10.93
N LYS A 256 -11.66 33.08 12.14
CA LYS A 256 -11.00 33.44 13.39
C LYS A 256 -10.19 32.30 14.02
N ALA A 257 -10.65 31.05 13.88
CA ALA A 257 -10.01 29.85 14.44
C ALA A 257 -8.90 29.27 13.55
N VAL A 258 -9.01 29.38 12.22
CA VAL A 258 -8.08 28.73 11.26
C VAL A 258 -7.43 29.73 10.29
N GLY A 259 -7.89 30.98 10.23
CA GLY A 259 -7.33 32.00 9.32
C GLY A 259 -7.65 31.75 7.85
N LEU A 260 -8.64 30.89 7.56
CA LEU A 260 -9.12 30.64 6.20
C LEU A 260 -10.08 31.78 5.82
N ALA A 261 -9.70 32.61 4.85
CA ALA A 261 -10.64 33.51 4.20
C ALA A 261 -11.69 32.68 3.44
N GLU A 262 -12.95 33.14 3.45
CA GLU A 262 -13.97 32.57 2.57
C GLU A 262 -13.44 32.58 1.13
N PRO A 263 -13.64 31.50 0.34
CA PRO A 263 -13.32 31.55 -1.07
C PRO A 263 -14.13 32.70 -1.69
N ASP A 264 -13.44 33.61 -2.39
CA ASP A 264 -14.10 34.62 -3.21
C ASP A 264 -15.20 33.93 -4.02
N VAL A 265 -16.37 34.58 -4.05
CA VAL A 265 -17.55 34.11 -4.80
C VAL A 265 -17.07 33.77 -6.21
N LEU A 266 -16.92 32.48 -6.47
CA LEU A 266 -16.35 31.99 -7.72
C LEU A 266 -17.24 32.53 -8.84
N ASP A 267 -16.62 33.30 -9.72
CA ASP A 267 -17.17 33.83 -10.97
C ASP A 267 -18.06 32.75 -11.61
N GLU A 268 -19.21 33.10 -12.19
CA GLU A 268 -20.16 32.11 -12.76
C GLU A 268 -19.48 31.15 -13.76
N ALA A 269 -18.34 31.55 -14.34
CA ALA A 269 -17.46 30.72 -15.16
C ALA A 269 -16.75 29.56 -14.42
N ALA A 270 -16.47 29.69 -13.12
CA ALA A 270 -15.86 28.65 -12.29
C ALA A 270 -16.88 27.64 -11.74
N SER A 271 -18.18 27.95 -11.76
CA SER A 271 -19.26 26.97 -11.51
C SER A 271 -19.26 25.83 -12.55
N LEU A 272 -18.77 26.11 -13.77
CA LEU A 272 -18.61 25.11 -14.83
C LEU A 272 -17.44 24.15 -14.58
N VAL A 273 -16.43 24.55 -13.80
CA VAL A 273 -15.23 23.72 -13.54
C VAL A 273 -15.50 22.61 -12.52
N LEU A 274 -16.50 22.77 -11.64
CA LEU A 274 -16.94 21.75 -10.68
C LEU A 274 -17.96 20.74 -11.26
N SER A 275 -18.45 20.95 -12.48
CA SER A 275 -19.38 20.03 -13.16
C SER A 275 -18.69 18.86 -13.87
N SER A 276 -17.36 18.88 -13.99
CA SER A 276 -16.60 17.72 -14.44
C SER A 276 -16.31 16.82 -13.24
N GLN A 277 -17.36 16.13 -12.76
CA GLN A 277 -17.20 14.93 -11.95
C GLN A 277 -16.13 14.07 -12.64
N ARG A 278 -15.02 13.74 -11.96
CA ARG A 278 -14.03 12.80 -12.52
C ARG A 278 -14.80 11.54 -12.90
N LYS A 279 -15.07 11.38 -14.20
CA LYS A 279 -15.66 10.17 -14.74
C LYS A 279 -14.62 9.10 -14.53
N ARG A 280 -14.82 8.29 -13.49
CA ARG A 280 -14.13 7.02 -13.33
C ARG A 280 -14.28 6.32 -14.68
N THR A 281 -13.17 6.06 -15.35
CA THR A 281 -13.15 5.29 -16.59
C THR A 281 -13.74 3.93 -16.25
N ARG A 282 -15.01 3.75 -16.61
CA ARG A 282 -15.71 2.48 -16.55
C ARG A 282 -14.91 1.56 -17.47
N VAL A 283 -14.31 0.52 -16.90
CA VAL A 283 -13.74 -0.55 -17.72
C VAL A 283 -14.90 -1.09 -18.55
N ALA A 284 -14.85 -0.87 -19.87
CA ALA A 284 -15.83 -1.42 -20.78
C ALA A 284 -15.72 -2.95 -20.72
N ARG A 285 -16.66 -3.59 -20.02
CA ARG A 285 -17.08 -4.94 -20.39
C ARG A 285 -17.76 -4.80 -21.75
N PHE A 286 -17.23 -5.53 -22.73
CA PHE A 286 -17.73 -5.54 -24.09
C PHE A 286 -19.06 -6.32 -24.13
N GLY A 287 -20.09 -5.73 -24.74
CA GLY A 287 -21.43 -6.32 -24.94
C GLY A 287 -22.37 -5.98 -23.77
N THR A 288 -23.55 -5.41 -23.98
CA THR A 288 -24.51 -5.68 -25.06
C THR A 288 -25.40 -4.45 -25.30
N LYS A 289 -25.73 -4.19 -26.58
CA LYS A 289 -26.98 -3.49 -26.92
C LYS A 289 -28.10 -4.52 -26.75
N GLU A 290 -29.03 -4.15 -25.87
CA GLU A 290 -30.34 -4.71 -25.54
C GLU A 290 -30.85 -5.88 -26.39
N ALA A 291 -31.04 -7.02 -25.73
CA ALA A 291 -32.26 -7.83 -25.83
C ALA A 291 -32.33 -8.77 -24.60
N LEU A 292 -33.35 -8.53 -23.78
CA LEU A 292 -34.13 -9.49 -22.99
C LEU A 292 -33.53 -10.89 -22.76
N SER A 293 -33.22 -11.23 -21.49
CA SER A 293 -33.95 -12.25 -20.72
C SER A 293 -33.27 -12.52 -19.37
N ASP A 294 -34.13 -12.83 -18.41
CA ASP A 294 -33.92 -13.26 -17.04
C ASP A 294 -32.88 -14.36 -16.79
N ASP A 295 -32.51 -14.40 -15.51
CA ASP A 295 -32.22 -15.56 -14.67
C ASP A 295 -30.85 -16.28 -14.72
N ASP A 296 -30.29 -16.28 -13.51
CA ASP A 296 -29.69 -17.38 -12.77
C ASP A 296 -28.19 -17.73 -12.88
N ASP A 297 -27.64 -17.76 -11.66
CA ASP A 297 -26.63 -18.64 -11.07
C ASP A 297 -25.12 -18.31 -11.11
N GLU A 298 -24.68 -17.94 -9.91
CA GLU A 298 -23.55 -18.39 -9.10
C GLU A 298 -22.67 -19.58 -9.57
N ASP A 299 -21.41 -19.51 -9.11
CA ASP A 299 -20.43 -20.58 -8.84
C ASP A 299 -19.89 -21.38 -10.04
N ASP A 300 -18.69 -21.98 -10.08
CA ASP A 300 -17.66 -22.30 -9.10
C ASP A 300 -16.31 -22.49 -9.86
N LYS A 301 -15.28 -22.81 -9.09
CA LYS A 301 -13.89 -23.18 -9.40
C LYS A 301 -13.66 -24.21 -10.53
N ASP A 302 -12.46 -24.06 -11.09
CA ASP A 302 -11.44 -25.09 -11.39
C ASP A 302 -11.90 -26.49 -11.82
N VAL A 303 -11.81 -26.82 -13.12
CA VAL A 303 -11.59 -28.18 -13.61
C VAL A 303 -10.79 -28.18 -14.93
N THR A 304 -9.74 -28.99 -14.94
CA THR A 304 -8.99 -29.52 -16.10
C THR A 304 -9.88 -30.15 -17.16
N THR A 305 -9.73 -29.82 -18.45
CA THR A 305 -9.64 -30.83 -19.55
C THR A 305 -9.54 -30.20 -20.95
N THR A 306 -8.51 -30.66 -21.66
CA THR A 306 -8.41 -31.02 -23.09
C THR A 306 -9.34 -30.39 -24.15
N LYS A 307 -8.67 -29.85 -25.19
CA LYS A 307 -8.98 -29.94 -26.63
C LYS A 307 -10.45 -29.75 -27.04
N LYS A 308 -10.74 -28.58 -27.58
CA LYS A 308 -11.36 -28.35 -28.91
C LYS A 308 -11.42 -26.85 -29.12
N ASP A 309 -10.78 -26.36 -30.17
CA ASP A 309 -11.19 -25.18 -30.95
C ASP A 309 -10.21 -25.00 -32.11
N ALA A 310 -10.32 -25.91 -33.07
CA ALA A 310 -9.85 -25.71 -34.44
C ALA A 310 -11.08 -25.27 -35.24
N ASP A 311 -11.37 -23.97 -35.24
CA ASP A 311 -12.08 -23.22 -36.33
C ASP A 311 -12.59 -21.87 -35.82
N LYS A 312 -11.68 -20.90 -35.67
CA LYS A 312 -12.07 -19.49 -35.60
C LYS A 312 -11.11 -18.68 -36.45
N PRO A 313 -11.59 -17.89 -37.43
CA PRO A 313 -10.71 -17.10 -38.28
C PRO A 313 -9.97 -16.06 -37.41
N PRO A 314 -8.68 -15.81 -37.67
CA PRO A 314 -7.90 -14.89 -36.87
C PRO A 314 -8.50 -13.48 -36.96
N LYS A 315 -8.86 -12.90 -35.81
CA LYS A 315 -9.29 -11.50 -35.73
C LYS A 315 -8.09 -10.61 -36.08
N PRO A 316 -8.28 -9.51 -36.84
CA PRO A 316 -7.19 -8.63 -37.25
C PRO A 316 -6.49 -8.02 -36.03
N GLU A 317 -5.16 -8.11 -36.01
CA GLU A 317 -4.27 -7.59 -34.97
C GLU A 317 -4.32 -6.06 -34.93
N VAL A 318 -5.21 -5.51 -34.10
CA VAL A 318 -5.08 -4.12 -33.68
C VAL A 318 -4.06 -4.11 -32.55
N SER A 319 -2.88 -3.51 -32.81
CA SER A 319 -1.83 -3.31 -31.82
C SER A 319 -2.42 -2.60 -30.60
N ARG A 320 -2.53 -3.32 -29.49
CA ARG A 320 -3.04 -2.73 -28.25
C ARG A 320 -2.03 -1.70 -27.76
N GLU A 321 -2.47 -0.62 -27.14
CA GLU A 321 -1.53 0.31 -26.49
C GLU A 321 -1.02 -0.26 -25.16
N TRP A 322 0.22 0.07 -24.79
CA TRP A 322 0.78 -0.34 -23.50
C TRP A 322 0.12 0.43 -22.36
N THR A 323 -0.24 -0.28 -21.29
CA THR A 323 -0.77 0.34 -20.07
C THR A 323 0.32 0.51 -19.02
N VAL A 324 0.13 1.44 -18.08
CA VAL A 324 1.05 1.65 -16.94
C VAL A 324 1.29 0.36 -16.15
N ASN A 325 0.21 -0.38 -15.86
CA ASN A 325 0.31 -1.69 -15.19
C ASN A 325 1.07 -2.73 -16.04
N GLY A 326 0.90 -2.69 -17.36
CA GLY A 326 1.63 -3.53 -18.30
C GLY A 326 3.13 -3.23 -18.28
N ARG A 327 3.52 -1.95 -18.35
CA ARG A 327 4.90 -1.49 -18.18
C ARG A 327 5.50 -2.02 -16.89
N ASP A 328 4.83 -1.79 -15.76
CA ASP A 328 5.39 -2.11 -14.44
C ASP A 328 5.51 -3.63 -14.21
N ARG A 329 4.62 -4.44 -14.80
CA ARG A 329 4.75 -5.91 -14.78
C ARG A 329 5.91 -6.38 -15.63
N LEU A 330 6.03 -5.85 -16.86
CA LEU A 330 7.11 -6.23 -17.76
C LEU A 330 8.47 -5.80 -17.22
N GLN A 331 8.58 -4.60 -16.66
CA GLN A 331 9.78 -4.12 -15.98
C GLN A 331 10.18 -5.07 -14.84
N ARG A 332 9.23 -5.48 -14.00
CA ARG A 332 9.51 -6.45 -12.94
C ARG A 332 9.98 -7.78 -13.49
N ALA A 333 9.31 -8.34 -14.51
CA ALA A 333 9.72 -9.60 -15.14
C ALA A 333 11.14 -9.49 -15.73
N LEU A 334 11.44 -8.41 -16.45
CA LEU A 334 12.76 -8.16 -17.02
C LEU A 334 13.85 -8.08 -15.95
N MET A 335 13.55 -7.49 -14.79
CA MET A 335 14.48 -7.38 -13.65
C MET A 335 14.67 -8.69 -12.87
N HIS A 336 13.85 -9.72 -13.12
CA HIS A 336 14.00 -11.06 -12.55
C HIS A 336 14.68 -12.02 -13.53
N PHE A 337 14.27 -12.01 -14.80
CA PHE A 337 14.71 -13.01 -15.79
C PHE A 337 15.82 -12.55 -16.73
N GLY A 338 16.08 -11.23 -16.82
CA GLY A 338 17.06 -10.68 -17.75
C GLY A 338 16.59 -10.67 -19.20
N PHE A 339 17.52 -10.58 -20.15
CA PHE A 339 17.22 -10.56 -21.60
C PHE A 339 17.09 -11.96 -22.20
N GLY A 340 16.28 -12.11 -23.24
CA GLY A 340 16.22 -13.31 -24.08
C GLY A 340 15.25 -14.40 -23.63
N ARG A 341 14.77 -14.39 -22.38
CA ARG A 341 13.74 -15.34 -21.89
C ARG A 341 12.32 -14.84 -22.18
N TRP A 342 12.06 -14.50 -23.44
CA TRP A 342 10.86 -13.72 -23.81
C TRP A 342 9.56 -14.44 -23.52
N GLU A 343 9.51 -15.76 -23.66
CA GLU A 343 8.29 -16.55 -23.41
C GLU A 343 7.91 -16.54 -21.93
N ILE A 344 8.90 -16.64 -21.04
CA ILE A 344 8.73 -16.55 -19.58
C ILE A 344 8.36 -15.13 -19.18
N ILE A 345 9.03 -14.12 -19.76
CA ILE A 345 8.74 -12.71 -19.49
C ILE A 345 7.30 -12.39 -19.92
N ARG A 346 6.87 -12.87 -21.08
CA ARG A 346 5.52 -12.71 -21.63
C ARG A 346 4.47 -13.35 -20.72
N SER A 347 4.70 -14.59 -20.26
CA SER A 347 3.76 -15.28 -19.38
C SER A 347 3.60 -14.55 -18.04
N GLN A 348 4.71 -14.09 -17.46
CA GLN A 348 4.72 -13.35 -16.18
C GLN A 348 4.18 -11.91 -16.31
N SER A 349 4.25 -11.30 -17.50
CA SER A 349 3.72 -9.96 -17.74
C SER A 349 2.22 -9.93 -18.09
N GLY A 350 1.59 -11.10 -18.23
CA GLY A 350 0.13 -11.24 -18.44
C GLY A 350 -0.28 -11.97 -19.72
N GLY A 351 0.66 -12.47 -20.53
CA GLY A 351 0.43 -13.42 -21.62
C GLY A 351 -0.36 -12.91 -22.84
N SER A 352 -0.85 -11.68 -22.82
CA SER A 352 -1.79 -11.14 -23.82
C SER A 352 -1.13 -10.50 -25.05
N ARG A 353 0.21 -10.45 -25.09
CA ARG A 353 1.04 -9.80 -26.11
C ARG A 353 1.90 -10.83 -26.81
N THR A 354 2.35 -10.54 -28.03
CA THR A 354 3.30 -11.41 -28.74
C THR A 354 4.70 -11.29 -28.13
N VAL A 355 5.56 -12.27 -28.42
CA VAL A 355 6.98 -12.26 -28.00
C VAL A 355 7.70 -11.06 -28.60
N GLU A 356 7.43 -10.75 -29.87
CA GLU A 356 8.03 -9.63 -30.59
C GLU A 356 7.64 -8.28 -29.97
N GLU A 357 6.37 -8.10 -29.58
CA GLU A 357 5.93 -6.88 -28.89
C GLU A 357 6.64 -6.70 -27.53
N VAL A 358 6.80 -7.79 -26.78
CA VAL A 358 7.52 -7.80 -25.49
C VAL A 358 8.99 -7.45 -25.68
N GLU A 359 9.64 -8.02 -26.69
CA GLU A 359 11.02 -7.74 -27.03
C GLU A 359 11.23 -6.29 -27.47
N MET A 360 10.37 -5.76 -28.36
CA MET A 360 10.41 -4.37 -28.79
C MET A 360 10.27 -3.41 -27.60
N PHE A 361 9.34 -3.69 -26.68
CA PHE A 361 9.18 -2.89 -25.48
C PHE A 361 10.43 -2.94 -24.60
N ALA A 362 11.01 -4.12 -24.38
CA ALA A 362 12.20 -4.27 -23.55
C ALA A 362 13.40 -3.51 -24.14
N ARG A 363 13.57 -3.54 -25.47
CA ARG A 363 14.60 -2.77 -26.19
C ARG A 363 14.36 -1.27 -26.07
N ALA A 364 13.12 -0.80 -26.26
CA ALA A 364 12.76 0.60 -26.06
C ALA A 364 13.00 1.06 -24.62
N PHE A 365 12.69 0.22 -23.62
CA PHE A 365 12.94 0.53 -22.22
C PHE A 365 14.43 0.70 -21.90
N VAL A 366 15.32 -0.14 -22.46
CA VAL A 366 16.77 0.03 -22.31
C VAL A 366 17.25 1.31 -22.99
N LEU A 367 16.74 1.61 -24.18
CA LEU A 367 17.07 2.86 -24.87
C LEU A 367 16.69 4.07 -24.02
N VAL A 368 15.47 4.11 -23.47
CA VAL A 368 15.03 5.18 -22.55
C VAL A 368 15.91 5.25 -21.30
N CYS A 369 16.29 4.11 -20.71
CA CYS A 369 17.24 4.09 -19.59
C CYS A 369 18.60 4.69 -19.97
N GLY A 370 19.13 4.35 -21.16
CA GLY A 370 20.37 4.92 -21.67
C GLY A 370 20.27 6.43 -21.92
N LEU A 371 19.17 6.89 -22.53
CA LEU A 371 18.88 8.31 -22.77
C LEU A 371 18.79 9.11 -21.46
N CYS A 372 18.19 8.54 -20.42
CA CYS A 372 18.11 9.15 -19.09
C CYS A 372 19.47 9.26 -18.38
N CYS A 373 20.45 8.44 -18.79
CA CYS A 373 21.83 8.47 -18.29
C CYS A 373 22.76 9.32 -19.16
N ALA A 374 22.30 9.79 -20.33
CA ALA A 374 23.14 10.39 -21.35
C ALA A 374 23.81 11.68 -20.85
N GLY A 375 25.15 11.66 -20.76
CA GLY A 375 25.99 12.80 -20.36
C GLY A 375 26.95 12.52 -19.19
N VAL A 376 26.75 11.44 -18.42
CA VAL A 376 27.61 11.13 -17.26
C VAL A 376 28.00 9.65 -17.29
N VAL A 377 29.02 9.28 -18.06
CA VAL A 377 29.62 7.93 -17.90
C VAL A 377 30.49 7.97 -16.65
N GLN A 378 30.25 7.10 -15.67
CA GLN A 378 31.11 6.99 -14.49
C GLN A 378 32.18 5.94 -14.75
N ALA A 379 33.41 6.19 -14.29
CA ALA A 379 34.51 5.21 -14.38
C ALA A 379 34.22 3.90 -13.63
N THR A 380 33.29 3.94 -12.67
CA THR A 380 32.81 2.78 -11.90
C THR A 380 31.74 1.95 -12.62
N ASP A 381 31.18 2.44 -13.74
CA ASP A 381 30.12 1.72 -14.46
C ASP A 381 30.70 0.48 -15.17
N ALA A 382 29.95 -0.63 -15.17
CA ALA A 382 30.35 -1.84 -15.89
C ALA A 382 30.40 -1.61 -17.41
N PRO A 383 31.24 -2.34 -18.18
CA PRO A 383 31.37 -2.15 -19.63
C PRO A 383 30.04 -2.18 -20.39
N PHE A 384 29.10 -3.05 -19.99
CA PHE A 384 27.76 -3.10 -20.57
C PHE A 384 26.99 -1.79 -20.37
N VAL A 385 27.04 -1.23 -19.15
CA VAL A 385 26.34 0.02 -18.80
C VAL A 385 26.94 1.17 -19.58
N GLN A 386 28.27 1.24 -19.69
CA GLN A 386 28.97 2.24 -20.50
C GLN A 386 28.56 2.16 -21.97
N SER A 387 28.59 0.97 -22.56
CA SER A 387 28.17 0.74 -23.96
C SER A 387 26.71 1.10 -24.21
N ALA A 388 25.80 0.76 -23.29
CA ALA A 388 24.38 1.11 -23.41
C ALA A 388 24.15 2.64 -23.36
N ILE A 389 24.87 3.35 -22.48
CA ILE A 389 24.80 4.82 -22.40
C ILE A 389 25.38 5.45 -23.66
N MET A 390 26.52 4.97 -24.16
CA MET A 390 27.13 5.49 -25.39
C MET A 390 26.24 5.27 -26.61
N ALA A 391 25.65 4.08 -26.75
CA ALA A 391 24.74 3.77 -27.84
C ALA A 391 23.49 4.67 -27.81
N ALA A 392 22.88 4.85 -26.64
CA ALA A 392 21.75 5.76 -26.48
C ALA A 392 22.15 7.22 -26.73
N SER A 393 23.36 7.64 -26.33
CA SER A 393 23.87 8.99 -26.60
C SER A 393 24.07 9.24 -28.09
N HIS A 394 24.56 8.25 -28.84
CA HIS A 394 24.69 8.35 -30.29
C HIS A 394 23.33 8.48 -30.96
N ALA A 395 22.34 7.73 -30.49
CA ALA A 395 20.96 7.79 -30.98
C ALA A 395 20.16 8.99 -30.45
N LYS A 396 20.69 9.81 -29.52
CA LYS A 396 19.93 10.85 -28.83
C LYS A 396 19.22 11.83 -29.78
N HIS A 397 19.88 12.24 -30.85
CA HIS A 397 19.34 13.17 -31.85
C HIS A 397 18.13 12.61 -32.63
N GLU A 398 17.98 11.29 -32.69
CA GLU A 398 16.87 10.61 -33.36
C GLU A 398 15.61 10.59 -32.47
N TYR A 399 15.78 10.55 -31.14
CA TYR A 399 14.69 10.36 -30.17
C TYR A 399 14.37 11.59 -29.32
N MET A 400 15.31 12.53 -29.16
CA MET A 400 15.16 13.73 -28.34
C MET A 400 15.63 14.98 -29.08
N THR A 401 14.92 16.09 -28.90
CA THR A 401 15.32 17.41 -29.39
C THR A 401 16.36 18.05 -28.46
N GLU A 402 16.96 19.17 -28.90
CA GLU A 402 17.92 19.94 -28.09
C GLU A 402 17.31 20.45 -26.76
N ALA A 403 15.99 20.61 -26.71
CA ALA A 403 15.24 20.99 -25.50
C ALA A 403 14.83 19.79 -24.61
N GLU A 404 15.41 18.61 -24.85
CA GLU A 404 15.06 17.34 -24.18
C GLU A 404 13.60 16.89 -24.35
N ALA A 405 12.90 17.36 -25.38
CA ALA A 405 11.55 16.89 -25.72
C ALA A 405 11.60 15.68 -26.68
N TRP A 406 10.61 14.80 -26.61
CA TRP A 406 10.50 13.63 -27.50
C TRP A 406 10.22 14.05 -28.95
N THR A 407 10.88 13.39 -29.91
CA THR A 407 10.66 13.63 -31.35
C THR A 407 9.42 12.89 -31.87
N ASP A 408 8.91 13.28 -33.04
CA ASP A 408 7.85 12.55 -33.76
C ASP A 408 8.26 11.11 -34.11
N HIS A 409 9.56 10.87 -34.25
CA HIS A 409 10.10 9.53 -34.43
C HIS A 409 10.00 8.71 -33.14
N ALA A 410 10.33 9.31 -31.99
CA ALA A 410 10.21 8.66 -30.69
C ALA A 410 8.76 8.33 -30.33
N THR A 411 7.80 9.21 -30.60
CA THR A 411 6.37 8.96 -30.33
C THR A 411 5.81 7.78 -31.12
N LYS A 412 6.36 7.49 -32.30
CA LYS A 412 5.97 6.34 -33.12
C LYS A 412 6.68 5.03 -32.75
N THR A 413 7.90 5.10 -32.23
CA THR A 413 8.77 3.93 -31.99
C THR A 413 8.82 3.50 -30.53
N ILE A 414 8.71 4.44 -29.60
CA ILE A 414 8.77 4.19 -28.16
C ILE A 414 7.34 4.20 -27.60
N PRO A 415 6.90 3.17 -26.85
CA PRO A 415 5.62 3.17 -26.16
C PRO A 415 5.42 4.43 -25.29
N LEU A 416 4.25 5.09 -25.40
CA LEU A 416 3.93 6.34 -24.68
C LEU A 416 4.12 6.24 -23.16
N VAL A 417 3.84 5.07 -22.57
CA VAL A 417 4.03 4.80 -21.13
C VAL A 417 5.49 4.89 -20.66
N LEU A 418 6.46 4.80 -21.57
CA LEU A 418 7.89 4.99 -21.29
C LEU A 418 8.32 6.46 -21.44
N GLN A 419 7.49 7.28 -22.06
CA GLN A 419 7.72 8.71 -22.30
C GLN A 419 7.13 9.61 -21.20
N GLU A 420 6.28 9.06 -20.32
CA GLU A 420 5.65 9.77 -19.21
C GLU A 420 6.68 10.50 -18.34
N GLU A 421 6.46 11.80 -18.11
CA GLU A 421 7.41 12.67 -17.39
C GLU A 421 7.76 12.14 -15.99
N GLU A 422 6.76 11.66 -15.23
CA GLU A 422 6.99 11.11 -13.89
C GLU A 422 7.89 9.86 -13.92
N PHE A 423 7.73 9.03 -14.95
CA PHE A 423 8.53 7.82 -15.13
C PHE A 423 9.96 8.15 -15.54
N VAL A 424 10.13 9.05 -16.50
CA VAL A 424 11.44 9.54 -16.96
C VAL A 424 12.19 10.22 -15.81
N LEU A 425 11.51 11.01 -14.98
CA LEU A 425 12.12 11.65 -13.81
C LEU A 425 12.68 10.63 -12.82
N LYS A 426 11.94 9.55 -12.53
CA LYS A 426 12.41 8.45 -11.68
C LYS A 426 13.64 7.74 -12.27
N LEU A 427 13.69 7.59 -13.59
CA LEU A 427 14.84 7.02 -14.27
C LEU A 427 16.07 7.93 -14.19
N LYS A 428 15.91 9.25 -14.39
CA LYS A 428 16.97 10.27 -14.24
C LYS A 428 17.52 10.33 -12.80
N GLN A 429 16.70 10.10 -11.77
CA GLN A 429 17.12 10.06 -10.35
C GLN A 429 17.90 8.78 -9.96
N GLY A 430 18.62 8.16 -10.90
CA GLY A 430 19.42 6.95 -10.67
C GLY A 430 18.64 5.63 -10.78
N GLY A 431 17.36 5.66 -11.17
CA GLY A 431 16.60 4.47 -11.53
C GLY A 431 17.20 3.74 -12.74
N ALA A 432 17.58 4.49 -13.77
CA ALA A 432 18.10 3.93 -15.02
C ALA A 432 19.41 3.14 -14.83
N ARG A 433 20.39 3.69 -14.10
CA ARG A 433 21.67 3.00 -13.81
C ARG A 433 21.47 1.70 -13.06
N ARG A 434 20.58 1.69 -12.06
CA ARG A 434 20.26 0.48 -11.28
C ARG A 434 19.65 -0.60 -12.16
N VAL A 435 18.77 -0.23 -13.07
CA VAL A 435 18.18 -1.14 -14.06
C VAL A 435 19.27 -1.72 -14.97
N LEU A 436 20.09 -0.87 -15.61
CA LEU A 436 21.15 -1.32 -16.52
C LEU A 436 22.17 -2.23 -15.82
N SER A 437 22.59 -1.87 -14.59
CA SER A 437 23.52 -2.69 -13.80
C SER A 437 22.92 -4.04 -13.43
N ARG A 438 21.64 -4.11 -13.06
CA ARG A 438 20.98 -5.39 -12.78
C ARG A 438 20.88 -6.26 -14.02
N LEU A 439 20.55 -5.68 -15.18
CA LEU A 439 20.45 -6.41 -16.45
C LEU A 439 21.81 -6.96 -16.90
N ASP A 440 22.89 -6.19 -16.69
CA ASP A 440 24.25 -6.67 -16.89
C ASP A 440 24.59 -7.87 -16.00
N ILE A 441 24.27 -7.80 -14.70
CA ILE A 441 24.48 -8.92 -13.77
C ILE A 441 23.73 -10.18 -14.22
N LEU A 442 22.46 -10.04 -14.62
CA LEU A 442 21.64 -11.16 -15.08
C LEU A 442 22.16 -11.74 -16.41
N SER A 443 22.60 -10.88 -17.34
CA SER A 443 23.19 -11.32 -18.60
C SER A 443 24.49 -12.11 -18.37
N ARG A 444 25.39 -11.59 -17.53
CA ARG A 444 26.64 -12.28 -17.17
C ARG A 444 26.36 -13.62 -16.48
N LEU A 445 25.37 -13.67 -15.58
CA LEU A 445 24.96 -14.90 -14.93
C LEU A 445 24.44 -15.93 -15.95
N GLN A 446 23.61 -15.51 -16.90
CA GLN A 446 23.10 -16.39 -17.95
C GLN A 446 24.21 -16.97 -18.81
N VAL A 447 25.20 -16.15 -19.21
CA VAL A 447 26.38 -16.62 -19.96
C VAL A 447 27.17 -17.67 -19.15
N LYS A 448 27.43 -17.41 -17.87
CA LYS A 448 28.13 -18.37 -16.98
C LYS A 448 27.34 -19.66 -16.81
N LEU A 449 26.01 -19.58 -16.72
CA LEU A 449 25.14 -20.74 -16.56
C LEU A 449 25.11 -21.59 -17.83
N VAL A 450 24.99 -20.96 -19.00
CA VAL A 450 25.08 -21.63 -20.31
C VAL A 450 26.45 -22.32 -20.46
N ALA A 451 27.54 -21.63 -20.13
CA ALA A 451 28.89 -22.20 -20.20
C ALA A 451 29.06 -23.42 -19.26
N SER A 452 28.47 -23.36 -18.06
CA SER A 452 28.47 -24.47 -17.11
C SER A 452 27.69 -25.68 -17.63
N CYS A 453 26.53 -25.45 -18.27
CA CYS A 453 25.76 -26.52 -18.91
C CYS A 453 26.54 -27.17 -20.05
N VAL A 454 27.15 -26.37 -20.94
CA VAL A 454 27.99 -26.88 -22.04
C VAL A 454 29.18 -27.69 -21.53
N ALA A 455 29.80 -27.28 -20.42
CA ALA A 455 30.90 -28.03 -19.82
C ALA A 455 30.44 -29.39 -19.27
N LEU A 456 29.29 -29.45 -18.59
CA LEU A 456 28.73 -30.69 -18.05
C LEU A 456 28.28 -31.66 -19.16
N GLU A 457 27.70 -31.13 -20.25
CA GLU A 457 27.35 -31.93 -21.43
C GLU A 457 28.60 -32.59 -22.04
N LYS A 458 29.72 -31.85 -22.12
CA LYS A 458 31.01 -32.41 -22.58
C LYS A 458 31.59 -33.46 -21.63
N GLU A 459 31.44 -33.27 -20.32
CA GLU A 459 31.94 -34.23 -19.32
C GLU A 459 31.15 -35.55 -19.33
N ARG A 460 29.88 -35.53 -19.77
CA ARG A 460 29.02 -36.72 -19.89
C ARG A 460 29.12 -37.44 -21.23
N ASP A 461 29.90 -36.92 -22.19
CA ASP A 461 30.00 -37.43 -23.57
C ASP A 461 28.61 -37.56 -24.25
N GLU A 462 27.67 -36.70 -23.86
CA GLU A 462 26.32 -36.64 -24.39
C GLU A 462 26.26 -35.58 -25.49
N PRO A 463 25.61 -35.84 -26.64
CA PRO A 463 25.50 -34.85 -27.70
C PRO A 463 24.81 -33.61 -27.14
N PRO A 464 25.21 -32.38 -27.54
CA PRO A 464 24.52 -31.17 -27.12
C PRO A 464 23.07 -31.32 -27.55
N HIS A 465 22.19 -31.59 -26.59
CA HIS A 465 20.77 -31.67 -26.89
C HIS A 465 20.40 -30.34 -27.51
N GLY A 466 19.74 -30.36 -28.66
CA GLY A 466 19.18 -29.18 -29.33
C GLY A 466 18.06 -28.51 -28.53
N LEU A 467 18.06 -28.68 -27.20
CA LEU A 467 17.25 -27.95 -26.25
C LEU A 467 17.68 -26.49 -26.32
N VAL A 468 16.87 -25.70 -27.04
CA VAL A 468 17.05 -24.25 -27.18
C VAL A 468 16.87 -23.55 -25.82
N ASP A 469 16.09 -24.17 -24.92
CA ASP A 469 15.75 -23.59 -23.63
C ASP A 469 16.74 -23.98 -22.52
N LEU A 470 17.23 -22.96 -21.81
CA LEU A 470 18.22 -23.08 -20.74
C LEU A 470 17.65 -23.83 -19.53
N ASP A 471 16.37 -23.64 -19.23
CA ASP A 471 15.75 -24.25 -18.07
C ASP A 471 15.60 -25.76 -18.24
N ALA A 472 15.22 -26.22 -19.43
CA ALA A 472 15.20 -27.64 -19.78
C ALA A 472 16.58 -28.30 -19.70
N ARG A 473 17.65 -27.58 -20.09
CA ARG A 473 19.04 -28.08 -19.95
C ARG A 473 19.45 -28.22 -18.49
N VAL A 474 19.09 -27.28 -17.63
CA VAL A 474 19.37 -27.34 -16.20
C VAL A 474 18.62 -28.49 -15.53
N GLU A 475 17.35 -28.69 -15.88
CA GLU A 475 16.54 -29.79 -15.35
C GLU A 475 17.15 -31.14 -15.74
N PHE A 476 17.56 -31.30 -16.99
CA PHE A 476 18.20 -32.52 -17.49
C PHE A 476 19.56 -32.81 -16.82
N LEU A 477 20.42 -31.80 -16.68
CA LEU A 477 21.75 -31.97 -16.07
C LEU A 477 21.69 -32.12 -14.54
N GLY A 478 20.58 -31.70 -13.93
CA GLY A 478 20.37 -31.67 -12.50
C GLY A 478 20.91 -30.38 -11.88
N LEU A 479 20.04 -29.68 -11.14
CA LEU A 479 20.32 -28.38 -10.54
C LEU A 479 21.58 -28.38 -9.66
N GLU A 480 21.78 -29.42 -8.85
CA GLU A 480 22.93 -29.52 -7.93
C GLU A 480 24.27 -29.58 -8.68
N ASN A 481 24.33 -30.30 -9.79
CA ASN A 481 25.53 -30.43 -10.63
C ASN A 481 25.88 -29.09 -11.29
N VAL A 482 24.85 -28.41 -11.81
CA VAL A 482 25.00 -27.09 -12.43
C VAL A 482 25.47 -26.07 -11.39
N LEU A 483 24.88 -26.07 -10.19
CA LEU A 483 25.26 -25.15 -9.11
C LEU A 483 26.70 -25.36 -8.65
N HIS A 484 27.13 -26.61 -8.43
CA HIS A 484 28.51 -26.91 -8.03
C HIS A 484 29.53 -26.39 -9.06
N ARG A 485 29.21 -26.54 -10.35
CA ARG A 485 30.07 -26.03 -11.44
C ARG A 485 30.01 -24.50 -11.56
N LEU A 486 28.83 -23.92 -11.37
CA LEU A 486 28.60 -22.48 -11.38
C LEU A 486 29.36 -21.79 -10.24
N GLU A 487 29.41 -22.37 -9.05
CA GLU A 487 30.19 -21.85 -7.91
C GLU A 487 31.69 -21.76 -8.25
N PHE A 488 32.22 -22.78 -8.93
CA PHE A 488 33.60 -22.78 -9.43
C PHE A 488 33.81 -21.72 -10.53
N ALA A 489 32.83 -21.48 -11.39
CA ALA A 489 32.89 -20.48 -12.47
C ALA A 489 32.62 -19.03 -12.03
N ILE A 490 31.93 -18.84 -10.90
CA ILE A 490 31.64 -17.52 -10.34
C ILE A 490 32.84 -17.01 -9.52
N GLY A 491 33.55 -17.86 -8.78
CA GLY A 491 34.76 -17.47 -8.06
C GLY A 491 34.56 -16.22 -7.19
N SER A 492 35.44 -15.22 -7.33
CA SER A 492 35.37 -13.93 -6.62
C SER A 492 34.36 -12.93 -7.20
N ASP A 493 33.72 -13.22 -8.34
CA ASP A 493 32.73 -12.34 -8.98
C ASP A 493 31.33 -12.46 -8.38
N ARG A 494 31.19 -13.02 -7.17
CA ARG A 494 29.87 -13.18 -6.53
C ARG A 494 29.25 -11.79 -6.40
N PRO A 495 28.12 -11.50 -7.09
CA PRO A 495 27.44 -10.23 -6.90
C PRO A 495 27.11 -10.08 -5.41
N GLN A 496 27.28 -8.90 -4.84
CA GLN A 496 26.70 -8.61 -3.52
C GLN A 496 25.18 -8.61 -3.69
N TRP A 497 24.55 -9.76 -3.51
CA TRP A 497 23.11 -9.85 -3.44
C TRP A 497 22.72 -9.24 -2.08
N SER A 498 22.32 -7.97 -2.10
CA SER A 498 21.65 -7.30 -0.97
C SER A 498 20.23 -7.79 -0.82
#